data_AF-A0A147BEG1-F1
#
_entry.id   AF-A0A147BEG1-F1
#
_cell.length_a   1.000
_cell.length_b   1.000
_cell.length_c   1.000
_cell.angle_alpha   90.00
_cell.angle_beta   90.00
_cell.angle_gamma   90.00
#
_symmetry.space_group_name_H-M   'P 1'
#
loop_
_entity.id
_entity.type
_entity.pdbx_description
1 polymer ?
#
loop_
_entity_poly.entity_id
_entity_poly.type
_entity_poly.pdbx_seq_one_letter_code
_entity_poly.pdbx_strand_id
1 'polypeptide(L)'
;MRLPLWHVALSLLIIPVTARTKINWMTFMRCVDNNYSMIFSIDAMCVVLMMYAQYRIMQKANCPNCERFFHCRANYVPSKWCRSTPKALQVIKTVSSCQDLAKDLNLREKREDEEARKAGRAKMDCAALYLSRAGCPYDPTTGRCLRASPQSRINDSSKDLPKDTARPRVPATRSLVPGGPAKAVGPE
;
A
#
# COMPACT_ATOMS: atom_id res chain seq x y z
N MET A 1 24.62 5.69 -46.29
CA MET A 1 24.04 4.68 -45.37
C MET A 1 22.91 5.34 -44.60
N ARG A 2 21.65 5.06 -44.97
CA ARG A 2 20.44 5.63 -44.34
C ARG A 2 19.76 4.52 -43.55
N LEU A 3 19.67 4.67 -42.23
CA LEU A 3 18.93 3.75 -41.36
C LEU A 3 17.41 3.97 -41.56
N PRO A 4 16.60 2.91 -41.73
CA PRO A 4 15.18 3.04 -42.03
C PRO A 4 14.39 3.53 -40.80
N LEU A 5 13.65 4.64 -40.99
CA LEU A 5 12.79 5.32 -40.00
C LEU A 5 11.70 4.45 -39.34
N TRP A 6 11.58 3.19 -39.71
CA TRP A 6 10.51 2.29 -39.26
C TRP A 6 10.73 1.69 -37.87
N HIS A 7 11.94 1.78 -37.31
CA HIS A 7 12.22 1.28 -35.95
C HIS A 7 11.76 2.23 -34.84
N VAL A 8 11.49 3.50 -35.13
CA VAL A 8 11.05 4.48 -34.12
C VAL A 8 9.54 4.39 -33.83
N ALA A 9 8.75 3.87 -34.77
CA ALA A 9 7.30 3.83 -34.62
C ALA A 9 6.78 2.61 -33.83
N LEU A 10 7.53 1.51 -33.76
CA LEU A 10 7.07 0.27 -33.12
C LEU A 10 7.39 0.19 -31.61
N SER A 11 8.19 1.12 -31.08
CA SER A 11 8.51 1.19 -29.65
C SER A 11 7.51 2.00 -28.81
N LEU A 12 6.50 2.62 -29.43
CA LEU A 12 5.48 3.44 -28.75
C LEU A 12 4.23 2.66 -28.30
N LEU A 13 4.15 1.34 -28.55
CA LEU A 13 3.01 0.48 -28.20
C LEU A 13 3.28 -0.49 -27.03
N ILE A 14 4.37 -0.27 -26.28
CA ILE A 14 4.51 -0.88 -24.94
C ILE A 14 4.23 0.24 -23.94
N ILE A 15 2.97 0.66 -23.85
CA ILE A 15 2.50 1.35 -22.65
C ILE A 15 2.28 0.22 -21.64
N PRO A 16 3.14 0.02 -20.62
CA PRO A 16 2.79 -0.88 -19.55
C PRO A 16 1.51 -0.33 -18.95
N VAL A 17 0.44 -1.10 -19.08
CA VAL A 17 -0.76 -0.94 -18.27
C VAL A 17 -0.27 -1.03 -16.84
N THR A 18 -0.03 0.13 -16.22
CA THR A 18 0.49 0.23 -14.86
C THR A 18 -0.40 -0.62 -13.98
N ALA A 19 0.16 -1.71 -13.48
CA ALA A 19 -0.55 -2.79 -12.83
C ALA A 19 -1.27 -2.23 -11.60
N ARG A 20 -2.54 -1.88 -11.76
CA ARG A 20 -3.40 -1.73 -10.59
C ARG A 20 -3.51 -3.09 -9.96
N THR A 21 -3.09 -3.16 -8.70
CA THR A 21 -3.17 -4.37 -7.90
C THR A 21 -4.60 -4.90 -7.98
N LYS A 22 -4.77 -6.04 -8.67
CA LYS A 22 -6.06 -6.71 -8.78
C LYS A 22 -6.46 -7.13 -7.37
N ILE A 23 -7.57 -6.59 -6.87
CA ILE A 23 -8.12 -7.02 -5.59
C ILE A 23 -8.80 -8.37 -5.80
N ASN A 24 -8.36 -9.39 -5.06
CA ASN A 24 -9.09 -10.65 -4.96
C ASN A 24 -10.33 -10.44 -4.07
N TRP A 25 -11.46 -10.10 -4.69
CA TRP A 25 -12.71 -9.82 -3.99
C TRP A 25 -13.21 -10.99 -3.14
N MET A 26 -13.01 -12.24 -3.56
CA MET A 26 -13.39 -13.39 -2.74
C MET A 26 -12.60 -13.45 -1.43
N THR A 27 -11.29 -13.21 -1.48
CA THR A 27 -10.44 -13.12 -0.28
C THR A 27 -10.85 -11.94 0.61
N PHE A 28 -11.15 -10.79 0.00
CA PHE A 28 -11.62 -9.62 0.74
C PHE A 28 -12.94 -9.90 1.47
N MET A 29 -13.95 -10.41 0.77
CA MET A 29 -15.26 -10.71 1.34
C MET A 29 -15.17 -11.76 2.44
N ARG A 30 -14.41 -12.85 2.23
CA ARG A 30 -14.18 -13.86 3.28
C ARG A 30 -13.51 -13.28 4.52
N CYS A 31 -12.57 -12.36 4.36
CA CYS A 31 -11.94 -11.65 5.48
C CYS A 31 -12.95 -10.78 6.24
N VAL A 32 -13.80 -10.04 5.52
CA VAL A 32 -14.89 -9.24 6.10
C VAL A 32 -15.89 -10.12 6.84
N ASP A 33 -16.32 -11.24 6.23
CA ASP A 33 -17.27 -12.19 6.81
C ASP A 33 -16.74 -12.83 8.09
N ASN A 34 -15.45 -13.19 8.13
CA ASN A 34 -14.80 -13.67 9.36
C ASN A 34 -14.77 -12.62 10.49
N ASN A 35 -15.04 -11.35 10.17
CA ASN A 35 -15.10 -10.24 11.12
C ASN A 35 -16.52 -9.65 11.24
N TYR A 36 -17.56 -10.34 10.76
CA TYR A 36 -18.91 -9.77 10.59
C TYR A 36 -19.49 -9.16 11.87
N SER A 37 -19.31 -9.80 13.03
CA SER A 37 -19.83 -9.33 14.32
C SER A 37 -19.32 -7.94 14.72
N MET A 38 -18.14 -7.56 14.23
CA MET A 38 -17.55 -6.24 14.42
C MET A 38 -18.13 -5.21 13.45
N ILE A 39 -18.47 -5.62 12.23
CA ILE A 39 -18.81 -4.74 11.11
C ILE A 39 -20.29 -4.32 11.10
N PHE A 40 -21.18 -5.08 11.76
CA PHE A 40 -22.63 -4.80 11.78
C PHE A 40 -23.11 -3.82 12.87
N SER A 41 -22.24 -3.03 13.50
CA SER A 41 -22.69 -1.93 14.38
C SER A 41 -22.94 -0.64 13.60
N ILE A 42 -23.80 0.24 14.14
CA ILE A 42 -24.06 1.58 13.57
C ILE A 42 -22.75 2.35 13.34
N ASP A 43 -21.84 2.29 14.31
CA ASP A 43 -20.51 2.92 14.21
C ASP A 43 -19.68 2.35 13.06
N ALA A 44 -19.75 1.03 12.84
CA ALA A 44 -19.01 0.35 11.79
C ALA A 44 -19.57 0.66 10.41
N MET A 45 -20.90 0.80 10.29
CA MET A 45 -21.55 1.17 9.04
C MET A 45 -21.08 2.54 8.54
N CYS A 46 -20.97 3.54 9.42
CA CYS A 46 -20.39 4.84 9.06
C CYS A 46 -18.98 4.68 8.47
N VAL A 47 -18.12 3.91 9.16
CA VAL A 47 -16.74 3.68 8.74
C VAL A 47 -16.69 3.03 7.37
N VAL A 48 -17.44 1.94 7.17
CA VAL A 48 -17.47 1.19 5.91
C VAL A 48 -17.96 2.06 4.76
N LEU A 49 -19.03 2.84 4.96
CA LEU A 49 -19.56 3.76 3.94
C LEU A 49 -18.53 4.83 3.57
N MET A 50 -17.85 5.42 4.55
CA MET A 50 -16.81 6.43 4.30
C MET A 50 -15.60 5.83 3.56
N MET A 51 -15.12 4.66 3.98
CA MET A 51 -14.02 3.97 3.30
C MET A 51 -14.40 3.55 1.88
N TYR A 52 -15.63 3.07 1.67
CA TYR A 52 -16.15 2.73 0.35
C TYR A 52 -16.23 3.96 -0.56
N ALA A 53 -16.72 5.10 -0.05
CA ALA A 53 -16.75 6.35 -0.80
C ALA A 53 -15.33 6.76 -1.26
N GLN A 54 -14.32 6.64 -0.40
CA GLN A 54 -12.94 6.93 -0.76
C GLN A 54 -12.39 5.93 -1.79
N TYR A 55 -12.72 4.64 -1.68
CA TYR A 55 -12.39 3.64 -2.69
C TYR A 55 -12.99 4.01 -4.06
N ARG A 56 -14.25 4.43 -4.11
CA ARG A 56 -14.90 4.88 -5.34
C ARG A 56 -14.22 6.10 -5.95
N ILE A 57 -13.80 7.06 -5.13
CA ILE A 57 -13.02 8.22 -5.58
C ILE A 57 -11.68 7.78 -6.17
N MET A 58 -10.93 6.92 -5.49
CA MET A 58 -9.66 6.37 -5.97
C MET A 58 -9.82 5.69 -7.34
N GLN A 59 -10.82 4.82 -7.46
CA GLN A 59 -11.11 4.09 -8.71
C GLN A 59 -11.49 5.04 -9.85
N LYS A 60 -12.35 6.03 -9.56
CA LYS A 60 -12.77 7.04 -10.55
C LYS A 60 -11.61 7.93 -10.98
N ALA A 61 -10.76 8.34 -10.03
CA ALA A 61 -9.63 9.22 -10.29
C ALA A 61 -8.58 8.54 -11.19
N ASN A 62 -8.43 7.21 -11.07
CA ASN A 62 -7.61 6.41 -11.99
C ASN A 62 -6.16 6.96 -12.07
N CYS A 63 -5.63 7.48 -10.95
CA CYS A 63 -4.47 8.37 -10.96
C CYS A 63 -3.18 7.64 -10.54
N PRO A 64 -2.11 7.66 -11.37
CA PRO A 64 -0.86 6.96 -11.07
C PRO A 64 -0.13 7.58 -9.87
N ASN A 65 0.63 6.76 -9.15
CA ASN A 65 1.46 7.17 -8.00
C ASN A 65 0.70 7.86 -6.84
N CYS A 66 -0.63 7.70 -6.80
CA CYS A 66 -1.52 8.32 -5.81
C CYS A 66 -2.10 7.35 -4.77
N GLU A 67 -1.72 6.07 -4.80
CA GLU A 67 -2.32 5.03 -3.95
C GLU A 67 -2.17 5.33 -2.46
N ARG A 68 -0.98 5.78 -2.04
CA ARG A 68 -0.72 6.16 -0.63
C ARG A 68 -1.53 7.37 -0.18
N PHE A 69 -1.75 8.35 -1.06
CA PHE A 69 -2.65 9.46 -0.78
C PHE A 69 -4.07 8.95 -0.49
N PHE A 70 -4.58 8.05 -1.34
CA PHE A 70 -5.91 7.46 -1.15
C PHE A 70 -5.98 6.56 0.08
N HIS A 71 -4.93 5.79 0.41
CA HIS A 71 -4.86 5.00 1.63
C HIS A 71 -4.90 5.88 2.90
N CYS A 72 -4.15 6.99 2.90
CA CYS A 72 -4.21 7.99 3.96
C CYS A 72 -5.62 8.58 4.07
N ARG A 73 -6.20 9.06 2.96
CA ARG A 73 -7.51 9.71 2.96
C ARG A 73 -8.64 8.75 3.37
N ALA A 74 -8.59 7.49 2.93
CA ALA A 74 -9.52 6.44 3.30
C ALA A 74 -9.50 6.11 4.81
N ASN A 75 -8.40 6.38 5.50
CA ASN A 75 -8.31 6.23 6.96
C ASN A 75 -8.62 7.54 7.70
N TYR A 76 -8.25 8.70 7.12
CA TYR A 76 -8.52 10.03 7.69
C TYR A 76 -10.01 10.33 7.77
N VAL A 77 -10.75 10.15 6.67
CA VAL A 77 -12.16 10.52 6.57
C VAL A 77 -13.02 9.81 7.63
N PRO A 78 -13.02 8.48 7.75
CA PRO A 78 -13.80 7.82 8.80
C PRO A 78 -13.32 8.19 10.21
N SER A 79 -12.01 8.34 10.44
CA SER A 79 -11.49 8.78 11.75
C SER A 79 -11.91 10.20 12.14
N LYS A 80 -12.21 11.07 11.16
CA LYS A 80 -12.67 12.44 11.39
C LYS A 80 -14.19 12.53 11.55
N TRP A 81 -14.94 11.83 10.71
CA TRP A 81 -16.38 12.04 10.55
C TRP A 81 -17.25 10.97 11.22
N CYS A 82 -16.72 9.78 11.46
CA CYS A 82 -17.42 8.77 12.24
C CYS A 82 -17.08 8.91 13.72
N ARG A 83 -17.87 8.26 14.57
CA ARG A 83 -17.60 8.23 16.01
C ARG A 83 -16.22 7.64 16.27
N SER A 84 -15.45 8.28 17.15
CA SER A 84 -14.10 7.83 17.52
C SER A 84 -14.15 6.74 18.62
N THR A 85 -15.05 5.76 18.48
CA THR A 85 -15.11 4.64 19.42
C THR A 85 -13.98 3.64 19.14
N PRO A 86 -13.52 2.87 20.14
CA PRO A 86 -12.53 1.81 19.93
C PRO A 86 -12.96 0.84 18.83
N LYS A 87 -14.27 0.52 18.76
CA LYS A 87 -14.86 -0.34 17.73
C LYS A 87 -14.73 0.26 16.34
N ALA A 88 -15.06 1.54 16.15
CA ALA A 88 -14.89 2.22 14.85
C ALA A 88 -13.43 2.22 14.38
N LEU A 89 -12.49 2.51 15.29
CA LEU A 89 -11.05 2.47 14.99
C LEU A 89 -10.57 1.06 14.64
N GLN A 90 -11.12 0.04 15.29
CA GLN A 90 -10.83 -1.36 14.98
C GLN A 90 -11.36 -1.73 13.59
N VAL A 91 -12.57 -1.33 13.22
CA VAL A 91 -13.15 -1.56 11.89
C VAL A 91 -12.30 -0.94 10.79
N ILE A 92 -11.80 0.30 10.97
CA ILE A 92 -10.90 0.95 10.00
C ILE A 92 -9.66 0.08 9.74
N LYS A 93 -9.05 -0.46 10.81
CA LYS A 93 -7.89 -1.35 10.71
C LYS A 93 -8.25 -2.66 10.03
N THR A 94 -9.33 -3.32 10.46
CA THR A 94 -9.78 -4.60 9.90
C THR A 94 -10.05 -4.52 8.41
N VAL A 95 -10.80 -3.50 7.95
CA VAL A 95 -11.08 -3.30 6.52
C VAL A 95 -9.78 -3.09 5.73
N SER A 96 -8.85 -2.32 6.29
CA SER A 96 -7.54 -2.08 5.67
C SER A 96 -6.70 -3.37 5.58
N SER A 97 -6.66 -4.18 6.63
CA SER A 97 -5.96 -5.46 6.65
C SER A 97 -6.59 -6.47 5.68
N CYS A 98 -7.92 -6.49 5.56
CA CYS A 98 -8.59 -7.32 4.55
C CYS A 98 -8.24 -6.89 3.13
N GLN A 99 -8.06 -5.58 2.88
CA GLN A 99 -7.57 -5.10 1.57
C GLN A 99 -6.14 -5.59 1.29
N ASP A 100 -5.23 -5.54 2.28
CA ASP A 100 -3.86 -6.04 2.11
C ASP A 100 -3.79 -7.54 1.87
N LEU A 101 -4.67 -8.31 2.50
CA LEU A 101 -4.76 -9.75 2.28
C LEU A 101 -5.28 -10.06 0.87
N ALA A 102 -6.21 -9.24 0.38
CA ALA A 102 -6.81 -9.39 -0.94
C ALA A 102 -5.91 -8.90 -2.08
N LYS A 103 -4.86 -8.12 -1.78
CA LYS A 103 -3.85 -7.69 -2.74
C LYS A 103 -2.60 -8.56 -2.61
N ASP A 104 -2.04 -9.00 -3.72
CA ASP A 104 -0.75 -9.69 -3.75
C ASP A 104 0.42 -8.68 -3.73
N LEU A 105 0.54 -7.93 -2.63
CA LEU A 105 1.58 -6.92 -2.44
C LEU A 105 2.86 -7.53 -1.85
N ASN A 106 4.01 -7.02 -2.25
CA ASN A 106 5.27 -7.35 -1.58
C ASN A 106 5.38 -6.67 -0.20
N LEU A 107 6.31 -7.13 0.64
CA LEU A 107 6.48 -6.63 2.01
C LEU A 107 6.81 -5.14 2.09
N ARG A 108 7.44 -4.56 1.06
CA ARG A 108 7.78 -3.13 1.04
C ARG A 108 6.51 -2.31 0.81
N GLU A 109 5.74 -2.65 -0.21
CA GLU A 109 4.46 -1.98 -0.52
C GLU A 109 3.48 -2.06 0.65
N LYS A 110 3.36 -3.23 1.29
CA LYS A 110 2.52 -3.39 2.49
C LYS A 110 2.91 -2.43 3.61
N ARG A 111 4.21 -2.19 3.83
CA ARG A 111 4.69 -1.26 4.86
C ARG A 111 4.36 0.19 4.49
N GLU A 112 4.64 0.59 3.25
CA GLU A 112 4.39 1.96 2.79
C GLU A 112 2.88 2.29 2.78
N ASP A 113 2.05 1.33 2.38
CA ASP A 113 0.59 1.45 2.46
C ASP A 113 0.14 1.56 3.93
N GLU A 114 0.67 0.74 4.83
CA GLU A 114 0.30 0.79 6.25
C GLU A 114 0.76 2.10 6.93
N GLU A 115 1.91 2.64 6.57
CA GLU A 115 2.37 3.96 7.02
C GLU A 115 1.38 5.06 6.62
N ALA A 116 0.92 5.05 5.36
CA ALA A 116 -0.06 6.00 4.87
C ALA A 116 -1.39 5.89 5.63
N ARG A 117 -1.85 4.68 5.91
CA ARG A 117 -3.07 4.47 6.70
C ARG A 117 -2.91 4.93 8.14
N LYS A 118 -1.75 4.68 8.76
CA LYS A 118 -1.42 5.15 10.10
C LYS A 118 -1.45 6.68 10.18
N ALA A 119 -0.86 7.37 9.19
CA ALA A 119 -0.92 8.82 9.08
C ALA A 119 -2.37 9.33 8.96
N GLY A 120 -3.19 8.65 8.15
CA GLY A 120 -4.62 8.96 8.03
C GLY A 120 -5.38 8.83 9.35
N ARG A 121 -5.21 7.71 10.07
CA ARG A 121 -5.84 7.48 11.38
C ARG A 121 -5.37 8.49 12.44
N ALA A 122 -4.13 8.93 12.35
CA ALA A 122 -3.56 10.00 13.17
C ALA A 122 -4.01 11.43 12.74
N LYS A 123 -4.92 11.53 11.75
CA LYS A 123 -5.48 12.78 11.23
C LYS A 123 -4.43 13.74 10.68
N MET A 124 -3.33 13.23 10.14
CA MET A 124 -2.29 14.04 9.51
C MET A 124 -2.75 14.59 8.16
N ASP A 125 -2.05 15.61 7.66
CA ASP A 125 -2.30 16.18 6.33
C ASP A 125 -1.81 15.23 5.22
N CYS A 126 -2.74 14.42 4.71
CA CYS A 126 -2.48 13.49 3.61
C CYS A 126 -2.00 14.19 2.33
N ALA A 127 -2.44 15.43 2.07
CA ALA A 127 -2.07 16.16 0.87
C ALA A 127 -0.59 16.58 0.94
N ALA A 128 -0.19 17.18 2.06
CA ALA A 128 1.19 17.56 2.31
C ALA A 128 2.15 16.36 2.31
N LEU A 129 1.69 15.19 2.80
CA LEU A 129 2.53 13.99 2.88
C LEU A 129 2.70 13.27 1.54
N TYR A 130 1.65 13.20 0.72
CA TYR A 130 1.62 12.27 -0.43
C TYR A 130 1.37 12.93 -1.79
N LEU A 131 0.82 14.13 -1.88
CA LEU A 131 0.66 14.80 -3.18
C LEU A 131 1.99 15.41 -3.64
N SER A 132 2.59 16.26 -2.80
CA SER A 132 3.85 16.93 -3.12
C SER A 132 5.04 15.96 -3.15
N ARG A 133 5.14 15.08 -2.15
CA ARG A 133 6.32 14.23 -1.95
C ARG A 133 6.37 13.01 -2.86
N ALA A 134 5.23 12.42 -3.20
CA ALA A 134 5.18 11.21 -4.03
C ALA A 134 4.99 11.51 -5.53
N GLY A 135 4.90 12.78 -5.91
CA GLY A 135 4.63 13.17 -7.29
C GLY A 135 3.25 12.72 -7.77
N CYS A 136 2.28 12.60 -6.87
CA CYS A 136 0.91 12.22 -7.20
C CYS A 136 0.19 13.41 -7.87
N PRO A 137 -0.23 13.32 -9.14
CA PRO A 137 -0.84 14.43 -9.86
C PRO A 137 -2.35 14.57 -9.55
N TYR A 138 -2.84 13.98 -8.47
CA TYR A 138 -4.25 14.10 -8.09
C TYR A 138 -4.53 15.46 -7.43
N ASP A 139 -5.52 16.18 -7.95
CA ASP A 139 -6.03 17.39 -7.33
C ASP A 139 -7.27 17.07 -6.46
N PRO A 140 -7.16 17.18 -5.13
CA PRO A 140 -8.26 16.86 -4.23
C PRO A 140 -9.41 17.88 -4.27
N THR A 141 -9.20 19.07 -4.84
CA THR A 141 -10.19 20.15 -4.95
C THR A 141 -11.14 19.88 -6.11
N THR A 142 -10.59 19.54 -7.27
CA THR A 142 -11.39 19.21 -8.47
C THR A 142 -11.76 17.73 -8.54
N GLY A 143 -11.10 16.88 -7.76
CA GLY A 143 -11.24 15.43 -7.79
C GLY A 143 -10.70 14.80 -9.08
N ARG A 144 -9.84 15.51 -9.82
CA ARG A 144 -9.30 15.08 -11.11
C ARG A 144 -7.84 14.65 -10.97
N CYS A 145 -7.46 13.67 -11.78
CA CYS A 145 -6.06 13.39 -12.03
C CYS A 145 -5.55 14.38 -13.07
N LEU A 146 -4.64 15.27 -12.68
CA LEU A 146 -3.98 16.18 -13.61
C LEU A 146 -3.08 15.35 -14.54
N ARG A 147 -2.88 15.82 -15.78
CA ARG A 147 -1.89 15.18 -16.66
C ARG A 147 -0.55 15.23 -15.94
N ALA A 148 0.08 14.06 -15.77
CA ALA A 148 1.40 13.95 -15.20
C ALA A 148 2.35 14.91 -15.92
N SER A 149 2.97 15.82 -15.17
CA SER A 149 4.03 16.67 -15.70
C SER A 149 5.15 15.75 -16.26
N PRO A 150 5.78 16.06 -17.41
CA PRO A 150 6.84 15.23 -17.99
C PRO A 150 7.92 14.80 -16.98
N GLN A 151 8.18 15.60 -15.95
CA GLN A 151 9.13 15.32 -14.87
C GLN A 151 8.82 14.05 -14.04
N SER A 152 7.55 13.68 -13.84
CA SER A 152 7.21 12.53 -12.99
C SER A 152 7.57 11.18 -13.62
N ARG A 153 7.90 11.17 -14.92
CA ARG A 153 8.39 9.97 -15.62
C ARG A 153 9.84 9.61 -15.28
N ILE A 154 10.65 10.57 -14.81
CA ILE A 154 12.09 10.35 -14.60
C ILE A 154 12.35 9.57 -13.30
N ASN A 155 11.53 9.77 -12.26
CA ASN A 155 11.76 9.18 -10.95
C ASN A 155 11.28 7.72 -10.81
N ASP A 156 10.45 7.22 -11.73
CA ASP A 156 9.98 5.82 -11.71
C ASP A 156 10.99 4.85 -12.36
N SER A 157 11.80 5.31 -13.33
CA SER A 157 12.83 4.48 -13.97
C SER A 157 13.92 3.97 -13.04
N SER A 158 14.05 4.51 -11.83
CA SER A 158 15.06 4.07 -10.87
C SER A 158 14.62 2.88 -10.01
N LYS A 159 13.34 2.46 -10.06
CA LYS A 159 12.82 1.32 -9.28
C LYS A 159 12.87 -0.03 -10.00
N ASP A 160 13.06 -0.02 -11.31
CA ASP A 160 13.14 -1.22 -12.16
C ASP A 160 14.57 -1.70 -12.42
N LEU A 161 15.55 -1.28 -11.60
CA LEU A 161 16.84 -1.96 -11.63
C LEU A 161 16.61 -3.41 -11.19
N PRO A 162 16.94 -4.42 -12.01
CA PRO A 162 16.87 -5.80 -11.60
C PRO A 162 17.67 -5.95 -10.32
N LYS A 163 17.01 -6.42 -9.27
CA LYS A 163 17.67 -6.79 -8.01
C LYS A 163 18.38 -8.13 -8.23
N ASP A 164 19.30 -8.15 -9.16
CA ASP A 164 20.16 -9.29 -9.41
C ASP A 164 21.17 -9.42 -8.27
N THR A 165 20.92 -10.45 -7.46
CA THR A 165 21.94 -11.42 -7.04
C THR A 165 23.24 -10.90 -6.40
N ALA A 166 23.16 -9.99 -5.43
CA ALA A 166 24.19 -9.95 -4.38
C ALA A 166 23.86 -11.00 -3.30
N ARG A 167 24.14 -12.27 -3.59
CA ARG A 167 24.21 -13.34 -2.58
C ARG A 167 25.49 -13.07 -1.77
N PRO A 168 25.44 -12.74 -0.47
CA PRO A 168 26.67 -12.66 0.31
C PRO A 168 27.29 -14.05 0.35
N ARG A 169 28.52 -14.19 -0.18
CA ARG A 169 29.39 -15.32 0.14
C ARG A 169 29.64 -15.27 1.64
N VAL A 170 28.96 -16.14 2.39
CA VAL A 170 29.36 -16.47 3.75
C VAL A 170 30.63 -17.30 3.63
N PRO A 171 31.79 -16.85 4.15
CA PRO A 171 32.92 -17.74 4.31
C PRO A 171 32.57 -18.78 5.37
N ALA A 172 32.72 -20.05 5.01
CA ALA A 172 32.60 -21.16 5.93
C ALA A 172 33.74 -21.11 6.95
N THR A 173 33.48 -20.56 8.14
CA THR A 173 34.35 -20.76 9.30
C THR A 173 33.90 -22.04 10.02
N ARG A 174 34.67 -23.09 9.77
CA ARG A 174 34.69 -24.34 10.53
C ARG A 174 35.79 -24.20 11.59
N SER A 175 35.42 -24.25 12.87
CA SER A 175 36.25 -24.74 13.99
C SER A 175 35.40 -24.67 15.25
N LEU A 176 34.89 -25.79 15.76
CA LEU A 176 35.56 -26.66 16.75
C LEU A 176 36.00 -25.89 17.99
N VAL A 177 35.35 -26.16 19.13
CA VAL A 177 35.98 -26.49 20.42
C VAL A 177 34.90 -27.08 21.35
N PRO A 178 35.27 -27.97 22.29
CA PRO A 178 34.40 -28.99 22.87
C PRO A 178 33.91 -28.67 24.29
N GLY A 179 32.90 -29.44 24.72
CA GLY A 179 32.92 -30.16 25.99
C GLY A 179 32.79 -29.37 27.30
N GLY A 180 31.69 -29.58 28.00
CA GLY A 180 31.61 -29.39 29.45
C GLY A 180 30.24 -29.81 30.00
N PRO A 181 30.14 -30.85 30.84
CA PRO A 181 28.89 -31.25 31.47
C PRO A 181 28.67 -30.60 32.85
N ALA A 182 27.38 -30.49 33.18
CA ALA A 182 26.76 -30.60 34.50
C ALA A 182 27.02 -29.54 35.59
N LYS A 183 25.93 -28.98 36.13
CA LYS A 183 25.46 -29.29 37.51
C LYS A 183 24.06 -28.75 37.79
N ALA A 184 23.38 -29.49 38.68
CA ALA A 184 21.98 -29.37 39.10
C ALA A 184 21.80 -28.54 40.39
N VAL A 185 20.56 -28.54 40.89
CA VAL A 185 20.09 -28.15 42.26
C VAL A 185 19.78 -26.65 42.42
N GLY A 186 18.61 -26.20 42.90
CA GLY A 186 17.44 -26.83 43.53
C GLY A 186 16.35 -25.76 43.77
N PRO A 187 15.25 -26.10 44.48
CA PRO A 187 14.13 -25.19 44.74
C PRO A 187 14.18 -24.56 46.15
N GLU A 188 13.58 -23.38 46.29
CA GLU A 188 12.92 -22.90 47.52
C GLU A 188 11.60 -22.21 47.15
#